data_AF-A0A2N5U9A6-F1
#
_entry.id   AF-A0A2N5U9A6-F1
#
_cell.length_a   1.000
_cell.length_b   1.000
_cell.length_c   1.000
_cell.angle_alpha   90.00
_cell.angle_beta   90.00
_cell.angle_gamma   90.00
#
_symmetry.space_group_name_H-M   'P 1'
#
loop_
_entity.id
_entity.type
_entity.pdbx_description
1 polymer ?
#
loop_
_entity_poly.entity_id
_entity_poly.type
_entity_poly.pdbx_seq_one_letter_code
_entity_poly.pdbx_strand_id
1 'polypeptide(L)'
;MRTTVTDQQWLFWKEELIKKFGTSNWKRKKQEAFEKDKLMPGDTLPALWVTSQYKHLQVFDPHLSNKSINFRLLGLMDREVEYAAKTAMGATGAEMSTIINVLEDIVDKTRLGWKRTPYRLPPETPSTPWTEDKEKPKKGTSKLKCFTCNKYV
;
A
#
# COMPACT_ATOMS: atom_id res chain seq x y z
N MET A 1 -2.68 -44.58 9.94
CA MET A 1 -4.09 -44.25 10.21
C MET A 1 -4.22 -42.73 10.33
N ARG A 2 -4.93 -42.05 9.42
CA ARG A 2 -5.24 -40.60 9.57
C ARG A 2 -6.41 -40.49 10.55
N THR A 3 -6.17 -39.91 11.72
CA THR A 3 -7.22 -39.56 12.67
C THR A 3 -8.10 -38.47 12.06
N THR A 4 -9.32 -38.82 11.69
CA THR A 4 -10.38 -37.89 11.30
C THR A 4 -10.82 -37.13 12.55
N VAL A 5 -10.21 -35.98 12.81
CA VAL A 5 -10.74 -35.01 13.78
C VAL A 5 -12.12 -34.63 13.26
N THR A 6 -13.17 -34.95 14.00
CA THR A 6 -14.53 -34.53 13.62
C THR A 6 -14.62 -33.01 13.75
N ASP A 7 -15.41 -32.35 12.90
CA ASP A 7 -15.55 -30.88 12.95
C ASP A 7 -15.95 -30.36 14.34
N GLN A 8 -16.74 -31.14 15.10
CA GLN A 8 -17.09 -30.84 16.49
C GLN A 8 -15.87 -30.85 17.43
N GLN A 9 -14.95 -31.80 17.26
CA GLN A 9 -13.73 -31.85 18.05
C GLN A 9 -12.81 -30.67 17.71
N TRP A 10 -12.75 -30.25 16.45
CA TRP A 10 -11.99 -29.08 16.05
C TRP A 10 -12.55 -27.77 16.63
N LEU A 11 -13.86 -27.56 16.55
CA LEU A 11 -14.51 -26.37 17.12
C LEU A 11 -14.23 -26.26 18.63
N PHE A 12 -14.34 -27.37 19.35
CA PHE A 12 -13.99 -27.42 20.78
C PHE A 12 -12.54 -27.00 21.04
N TRP A 13 -11.57 -27.60 20.34
CA TRP A 13 -10.16 -27.25 20.53
C TRP A 13 -9.85 -25.81 20.11
N LYS A 14 -10.50 -25.31 19.07
CA LYS A 14 -10.39 -23.91 18.64
C LYS A 14 -10.84 -22.96 19.75
N GLU A 15 -11.99 -23.22 20.37
CA GLU A 15 -12.50 -22.42 21.49
C GLU A 15 -11.57 -22.46 22.69
N GLU A 16 -11.08 -23.65 23.06
CA GLU A 16 -10.18 -23.80 24.21
C GLU A 16 -8.81 -23.12 23.97
N LEU A 17 -8.30 -23.17 22.74
CA LEU A 17 -7.11 -22.42 22.34
C LEU A 17 -7.32 -20.91 22.38
N ILE A 18 -8.48 -20.42 21.90
CA ILE A 18 -8.83 -18.99 22.00
C ILE A 18 -8.95 -18.57 23.46
N LYS A 19 -9.54 -19.39 24.32
CA LYS A 19 -9.65 -19.12 25.74
C LYS A 19 -8.29 -19.03 26.43
N LYS A 20 -7.37 -19.95 26.11
CA LYS A 20 -6.04 -20.02 26.72
C LYS A 20 -5.07 -18.96 26.19
N PHE A 21 -5.09 -18.70 24.89
CA PHE A 21 -4.09 -17.85 24.21
C PHE A 21 -4.65 -16.52 23.69
N GLY A 22 -5.96 -16.38 23.55
CA GLY A 22 -6.67 -15.14 23.17
C GLY A 22 -6.75 -14.11 24.30
N THR A 23 -5.67 -13.97 25.06
CA THR A 23 -5.51 -12.97 26.12
C THR A 23 -5.72 -11.54 25.59
N SER A 24 -6.10 -10.61 26.48
CA SER A 24 -6.27 -9.19 26.12
C SER A 24 -5.02 -8.60 25.46
N ASN A 25 -3.83 -8.96 25.95
CA ASN A 25 -2.55 -8.54 25.39
C ASN A 25 -2.33 -9.05 23.97
N TRP A 26 -2.72 -10.30 23.68
CA TRP A 26 -2.64 -10.83 22.32
C TRP A 26 -3.61 -10.11 21.38
N LYS A 27 -4.86 -9.87 21.82
CA LYS A 27 -5.84 -9.11 21.03
C LYS A 27 -5.34 -7.71 20.70
N ARG A 28 -4.78 -7.01 21.71
CA ARG A 28 -4.16 -5.69 21.53
C ARG A 28 -3.03 -5.74 20.48
N LYS A 29 -2.11 -6.70 20.58
CA LYS A 29 -1.03 -6.84 19.58
C LYS A 29 -1.55 -7.09 18.17
N LYS A 30 -2.63 -7.87 18.01
CA LYS A 30 -3.26 -8.12 16.71
C LYS A 30 -3.96 -6.87 16.17
N GLN A 31 -4.65 -6.13 17.02
CA GLN A 31 -5.25 -4.86 16.65
C GLN A 31 -4.19 -3.82 16.24
N GLU A 32 -3.10 -3.69 17.00
CA GLU A 32 -2.00 -2.79 16.63
C GLU A 32 -1.33 -3.18 15.30
N ALA A 33 -1.22 -4.48 15.01
CA ALA A 33 -0.71 -4.94 13.72
C ALA A 33 -1.65 -4.57 12.56
N PHE A 34 -2.97 -4.72 12.77
CA PHE A 34 -3.99 -4.27 11.82
C PHE A 34 -3.93 -2.75 11.59
N GLU A 35 -3.84 -1.94 12.64
CA GLU A 35 -3.80 -0.48 12.55
C GLU A 35 -2.53 0.07 11.87
N LYS A 36 -1.43 -0.67 11.95
CA LYS A 36 -0.16 -0.31 11.29
C LYS A 36 -0.11 -0.69 9.81
N ASP A 37 -0.90 -1.67 9.40
CA ASP A 37 -0.89 -2.23 8.04
C ASP A 37 -1.76 -1.41 7.08
N LYS A 38 -1.30 -0.18 6.81
CA LYS A 38 -1.99 0.76 5.91
C LYS A 38 -1.91 0.31 4.46
N LEU A 39 -2.94 0.64 3.70
CA LEU A 39 -2.91 0.45 2.24
C LEU A 39 -1.84 1.37 1.67
N MET A 40 -0.89 0.80 0.92
CA MET A 40 0.13 1.54 0.18
C MET A 40 -0.15 1.42 -1.33
N PRO A 41 -0.84 2.41 -1.92
CA PRO A 41 -1.14 2.40 -3.35
C PRO A 41 0.14 2.34 -4.19
N GLY A 42 0.19 1.38 -5.13
CA GLY A 42 1.33 1.15 -6.03
C GLY A 42 2.31 0.07 -5.58
N ASP A 43 2.43 -0.17 -4.27
CA ASP A 43 3.29 -1.23 -3.72
C ASP A 43 2.50 -2.53 -3.47
N THR A 44 1.24 -2.41 -3.04
CA THR A 44 0.42 -3.56 -2.64
C THR A 44 -0.81 -3.71 -3.54
N LEU A 45 -1.08 -4.95 -3.98
CA LEU A 45 -2.31 -5.28 -4.70
C LEU A 45 -3.53 -5.14 -3.79
N PRO A 46 -4.57 -4.35 -4.17
CA PRO A 46 -5.73 -4.13 -3.32
C PRO A 46 -6.44 -5.41 -2.90
N ALA A 47 -6.63 -6.38 -3.81
CA ALA A 47 -7.24 -7.66 -3.49
C ALA A 47 -6.51 -8.43 -2.37
N LEU A 48 -5.18 -8.48 -2.44
CA LEU A 48 -4.35 -9.16 -1.43
C LEU A 48 -4.42 -8.43 -0.08
N TRP A 49 -4.37 -7.10 -0.11
CA TRP A 49 -4.42 -6.31 1.11
C TRP A 49 -5.80 -6.43 1.80
N VAL A 50 -6.90 -6.26 1.05
CA VAL A 50 -8.27 -6.35 1.60
C VAL A 50 -8.53 -7.73 2.20
N THR A 51 -8.16 -8.81 1.50
CA THR A 51 -8.36 -10.18 2.01
C THR A 51 -7.50 -10.47 3.25
N SER A 52 -6.31 -9.91 3.34
CA SER A 52 -5.44 -10.03 4.52
C SER A 52 -6.02 -9.27 5.72
N GLN A 53 -6.46 -8.03 5.51
CA GLN A 53 -7.12 -7.24 6.55
C GLN A 53 -8.42 -7.87 7.04
N TYR A 54 -9.21 -8.45 6.13
CA TYR A 54 -10.43 -9.17 6.48
C TYR A 54 -10.13 -10.36 7.42
N LYS A 55 -9.10 -11.15 7.12
CA LYS A 55 -8.63 -12.23 8.00
C LYS A 55 -8.16 -11.70 9.35
N HIS A 56 -7.43 -10.58 9.38
CA HIS A 56 -7.01 -9.96 10.64
C HIS A 56 -8.19 -9.57 11.52
N LEU A 57 -9.21 -8.94 10.93
CA LEU A 57 -10.43 -8.56 11.66
C LEU A 57 -11.14 -9.78 12.22
N GLN A 58 -11.32 -10.85 11.42
CA GLN A 58 -11.94 -12.08 11.89
C GLN A 58 -11.19 -12.76 13.05
N VAL A 59 -9.88 -12.57 13.15
CA VAL A 59 -9.04 -13.20 14.18
C VAL A 59 -9.30 -12.65 15.58
N PHE A 60 -9.57 -11.35 15.72
CA PHE A 60 -9.85 -10.74 17.03
C PHE A 60 -11.30 -10.32 17.24
N ASP A 61 -12.08 -10.17 16.15
CA ASP A 61 -13.49 -9.81 16.19
C ASP A 61 -14.29 -10.48 15.06
N PRO A 62 -14.68 -11.77 15.23
CA PRO A 62 -15.31 -12.58 14.18
C PRO A 62 -16.78 -12.23 13.90
N HIS A 63 -17.43 -11.43 14.75
CA HIS A 63 -18.86 -11.12 14.65
C HIS A 63 -19.14 -9.73 14.09
N LEU A 64 -18.15 -9.11 13.43
CA LEU A 64 -18.33 -7.82 12.79
C LEU A 64 -19.33 -7.89 11.62
N SER A 65 -20.18 -6.87 11.54
CA SER A 65 -20.97 -6.62 10.34
C SER A 65 -20.07 -6.17 9.18
N ASN A 66 -20.47 -6.48 7.93
CA ASN A 66 -19.77 -5.99 6.73
C ASN A 66 -19.58 -4.47 6.76
N LYS A 67 -20.58 -3.72 7.24
CA LYS A 67 -20.48 -2.26 7.41
C LYS A 67 -19.34 -1.85 8.36
N SER A 68 -19.19 -2.54 9.48
CA SER A 68 -18.12 -2.28 10.45
C SER A 68 -16.75 -2.66 9.90
N ILE A 69 -16.65 -3.75 9.15
CA ILE A 69 -15.42 -4.18 8.46
C ILE A 69 -15.00 -3.10 7.48
N ASN A 70 -15.92 -2.68 6.63
CA ASN A 70 -15.68 -1.68 5.58
C ASN A 70 -15.26 -0.34 6.17
N PHE A 71 -15.90 0.08 7.27
CA PHE A 71 -15.51 1.29 7.99
C PHE A 71 -14.06 1.21 8.50
N ARG A 72 -13.67 0.07 9.08
CA ARG A 72 -12.29 -0.13 9.57
C ARG A 72 -11.28 -0.18 8.43
N LEU A 73 -11.59 -0.87 7.33
CA LEU A 73 -10.74 -0.95 6.14
C LEU A 73 -10.48 0.44 5.55
N LEU A 74 -11.54 1.22 5.35
CA LEU A 74 -11.45 2.58 4.83
C LEU A 74 -10.59 3.48 5.73
N GLY A 75 -10.66 3.30 7.06
CA GLY A 75 -9.83 4.04 8.01
C GLY A 75 -8.33 3.72 7.97
N LEU A 76 -7.92 2.63 7.29
CA LEU A 76 -6.51 2.28 7.09
C LEU A 76 -5.91 2.87 5.79
N MET A 77 -6.73 3.61 5.02
CA MET A 77 -6.31 4.24 3.77
C MET A 77 -5.93 5.70 4.01
N ASP A 78 -5.18 6.28 3.07
CA ASP A 78 -4.98 7.72 3.05
C ASP A 78 -6.29 8.44 2.71
N ARG A 79 -6.47 9.65 3.26
CA ARG A 79 -7.72 10.43 3.19
C ARG A 79 -8.28 10.56 1.76
N GLU A 80 -7.42 10.73 0.77
CA GLU A 80 -7.83 10.86 -0.64
C GLU A 80 -8.41 9.54 -1.19
N VAL A 81 -7.74 8.43 -0.90
CA VAL A 81 -8.17 7.08 -1.33
C VAL A 81 -9.44 6.68 -0.59
N GLU A 82 -9.51 6.96 0.72
CA GLU A 82 -10.70 6.74 1.54
C GLU A 82 -11.92 7.47 0.97
N TYR A 83 -11.76 8.75 0.64
CA TYR A 83 -12.84 9.56 0.07
C TYR A 83 -13.28 9.04 -1.30
N ALA A 84 -12.33 8.76 -2.20
CA ALA A 84 -12.63 8.21 -3.52
C ALA A 84 -13.37 6.87 -3.42
N ALA A 85 -12.92 5.97 -2.54
CA ALA A 85 -13.55 4.68 -2.32
C ALA A 85 -14.97 4.82 -1.74
N LYS A 86 -15.18 5.70 -0.74
CA LYS A 86 -16.51 5.97 -0.18
C LYS A 86 -17.48 6.48 -1.25
N THR A 87 -17.03 7.42 -2.08
CA THR A 87 -17.84 7.98 -3.16
C THR A 87 -18.18 6.93 -4.21
N ALA A 88 -17.21 6.11 -4.62
CA ALA A 88 -17.39 5.09 -5.65
C ALA A 88 -18.26 3.92 -5.21
N MET A 89 -18.21 3.51 -3.94
CA MET A 89 -19.05 2.43 -3.42
C MET A 89 -20.52 2.82 -3.22
N GLY A 90 -20.81 4.11 -2.98
CA GLY A 90 -22.15 4.64 -2.70
C GLY A 90 -22.73 4.24 -1.33
N ALA A 91 -22.46 3.03 -0.84
CA ALA A 91 -22.90 2.53 0.46
C ALA A 91 -21.77 1.76 1.19
N THR A 92 -21.70 1.94 2.52
CA THR A 92 -20.68 1.28 3.37
C THR A 92 -20.99 -0.18 3.69
N GLY A 93 -22.17 -0.68 3.32
CA GLY A 93 -22.56 -2.09 3.51
C GLY A 93 -22.20 -3.01 2.35
N ALA A 94 -21.34 -2.57 1.41
CA ALA A 94 -20.98 -3.35 0.24
C ALA A 94 -20.23 -4.65 0.59
N GLU A 95 -20.36 -5.66 -0.27
CA GLU A 95 -19.62 -6.91 -0.12
C GLU A 95 -18.12 -6.71 -0.38
N MET A 96 -17.31 -7.62 0.15
CA MET A 96 -15.84 -7.57 0.03
C MET A 96 -15.37 -7.45 -1.43
N SER A 97 -16.04 -8.15 -2.35
CA SER A 97 -15.76 -8.08 -3.80
C SER A 97 -15.93 -6.68 -4.37
N THR A 98 -16.96 -5.95 -3.94
CA THR A 98 -17.21 -4.58 -4.39
C THR A 98 -16.10 -3.64 -3.96
N ILE A 99 -15.61 -3.77 -2.72
CA ILE A 99 -14.49 -2.96 -2.23
C ILE A 99 -13.23 -3.23 -3.05
N ILE A 100 -12.93 -4.51 -3.31
CA ILE A 100 -11.75 -4.89 -4.09
C ILE A 100 -11.81 -4.25 -5.47
N ASN A 101 -12.92 -4.41 -6.19
CA ASN A 101 -13.09 -3.85 -7.53
C ASN A 101 -12.95 -2.32 -7.54
N VAL A 102 -13.54 -1.64 -6.55
CA VAL A 102 -13.44 -0.17 -6.44
C VAL A 102 -12.02 0.28 -6.16
N LEU A 103 -11.30 -0.40 -5.27
CA LEU A 103 -9.93 -0.05 -4.95
C LEU A 103 -8.97 -0.34 -6.10
N GLU A 104 -9.14 -1.45 -6.81
CA GLU A 104 -8.39 -1.74 -8.02
C GLU A 104 -8.61 -0.64 -9.06
N ASP A 105 -9.86 -0.23 -9.30
CA ASP A 105 -10.18 0.83 -10.25
C ASP A 105 -9.53 2.18 -9.86
N ILE A 106 -9.57 2.53 -8.58
CA ILE A 106 -8.95 3.75 -8.06
C ILE A 106 -7.43 3.69 -8.23
N VAL A 107 -6.79 2.59 -7.82
CA VAL A 107 -5.33 2.45 -7.89
C VAL A 107 -4.85 2.50 -9.35
N ASP A 108 -5.55 1.82 -10.26
CA ASP A 108 -5.17 1.74 -11.67
C ASP A 108 -5.41 3.06 -12.43
N LYS A 109 -6.55 3.74 -12.17
CA LYS A 109 -6.94 4.93 -12.95
C LYS A 109 -6.42 6.25 -12.39
N THR A 110 -6.17 6.35 -11.08
CA THR A 110 -6.01 7.66 -10.43
C THR A 110 -4.65 7.88 -9.77
N ARG A 111 -3.83 6.83 -9.58
CA ARG A 111 -2.54 6.88 -8.85
C ARG A 111 -2.65 7.58 -7.47
N LEU A 112 -3.85 7.66 -6.88
CA LEU A 112 -4.07 8.30 -5.60
C LEU A 112 -3.31 7.55 -4.50
N GLY A 113 -2.70 8.30 -3.57
CA GLY A 113 -1.89 7.74 -2.49
C GLY A 113 -0.61 7.03 -2.92
N TRP A 114 -0.24 7.04 -4.22
CA TRP A 114 1.11 6.63 -4.61
C TRP A 114 2.09 7.58 -3.93
N LYS A 115 3.02 7.02 -3.15
CA LYS A 115 4.14 7.79 -2.61
C LYS A 115 4.87 8.40 -3.78
N ARG A 116 4.62 9.69 -4.04
CA ARG A 116 5.44 10.46 -4.97
C ARG A 116 6.86 10.34 -4.44
N THR A 117 7.75 9.70 -5.20
CA THR A 117 9.18 9.79 -4.93
C THR A 117 9.47 11.27 -4.69
N PRO A 118 9.94 11.67 -3.50
CA PRO A 118 10.25 13.06 -3.27
C PRO A 118 11.20 13.47 -4.38
N TYR A 119 10.90 14.58 -5.05
CA TYR A 119 11.81 15.16 -6.02
C TYR A 119 13.14 15.33 -5.30
N ARG A 120 14.10 14.44 -5.58
CA ARG A 120 15.43 14.55 -5.00
C ARG A 120 15.99 15.78 -5.68
N LEU A 121 15.90 16.92 -5.01
CA LEU A 121 16.62 18.11 -5.44
C LEU A 121 18.06 17.65 -5.69
N PRO A 122 18.64 17.95 -6.87
CA PRO A 122 20.04 17.68 -7.11
C PRO A 122 20.84 18.20 -5.92
N PRO A 123 21.82 17.44 -5.40
CA PRO A 123 22.63 17.92 -4.29
C PRO A 123 23.17 19.30 -4.69
N GLU A 124 22.90 20.31 -3.85
CA GLU A 124 23.46 21.65 -4.02
C GLU A 124 24.97 21.49 -4.04
N THR A 125 25.56 21.60 -5.24
CA THR A 125 27.01 21.70 -5.37
C THR A 125 27.46 22.93 -4.58
N PRO A 126 28.39 22.78 -3.62
CA PRO A 126 28.91 23.93 -2.90
C PRO A 126 29.47 24.93 -3.91
N SER A 127 28.99 26.16 -3.84
CA SER A 127 29.54 27.28 -4.60
C SER A 127 30.97 27.53 -4.16
N THR A 128 31.93 27.06 -4.95
CA THR A 128 33.33 27.43 -4.80
C THR A 128 33.47 28.95 -5.01
N PRO A 129 34.18 29.68 -4.14
CA PRO A 129 34.42 31.11 -4.34
C PRO A 129 35.27 31.33 -5.60
N TRP A 130 34.90 32.34 -6.35
CA TRP A 130 35.63 32.82 -7.52
C TRP A 130 37.09 33.11 -7.17
N THR A 131 38.02 32.47 -7.88
CA THR A 131 39.42 32.89 -7.97
C THR A 131 39.76 33.06 -9.44
N GLU A 132 40.35 34.22 -9.75
CA GLU A 132 40.72 34.68 -11.08
C GLU A 132 41.84 33.83 -11.71
N ASP A 133 41.71 33.69 -13.04
CA ASP A 133 42.69 33.39 -14.08
C ASP A 133 43.89 32.47 -13.81
N LYS A 134 43.83 31.27 -14.44
CA LYS A 134 44.94 30.76 -15.28
C LYS A 134 44.43 30.01 -16.51
N GLU A 135 44.95 30.42 -17.66
CA GLU A 135 44.66 29.94 -19.01
C GLU A 135 45.02 28.46 -19.31
N LYS A 136 44.20 27.87 -20.20
CA LYS A 136 44.38 26.75 -21.17
C LYS A 136 44.05 25.28 -20.75
N PRO A 137 43.63 24.41 -21.70
CA PRO A 137 43.08 24.63 -23.05
C PRO A 137 41.71 23.95 -23.31
N LYS A 138 40.93 24.54 -24.24
CA LYS A 138 39.70 23.96 -24.81
C LYS A 138 39.99 22.60 -25.49
N LYS A 139 39.37 21.54 -25.00
CA LYS A 139 39.00 20.34 -25.78
C LYS A 139 37.50 20.49 -26.05
N GLY A 140 37.04 20.84 -27.24
CA GLY A 140 37.20 20.09 -28.49
C GLY A 140 35.77 19.76 -28.92
N THR A 141 35.16 20.66 -29.69
CA THR A 141 33.78 20.57 -30.17
C THR A 141 33.58 19.27 -30.95
N SER A 142 32.77 18.35 -30.44
CA SER A 142 32.33 17.20 -31.23
C SER A 142 31.47 17.71 -32.38
N LYS A 143 31.93 17.49 -33.61
CA LYS A 143 31.23 17.84 -34.85
C LYS A 143 29.82 17.23 -34.82
N LEU A 144 28.80 18.09 -34.81
CA LEU A 144 27.41 17.68 -34.90
C LEU A 144 27.16 17.17 -36.33
N LYS A 145 26.80 15.89 -36.45
CA LYS A 145 26.44 15.30 -37.73
C LYS A 145 24.95 15.57 -37.99
N CYS A 146 24.65 16.25 -39.08
CA CYS A 146 23.26 16.48 -39.47
C CYS A 146 22.60 15.15 -39.82
N PHE A 147 21.50 14.82 -39.15
CA PHE A 147 20.83 13.52 -39.28
C PHE A 147 20.15 13.33 -40.65
N THR A 148 19.90 14.42 -41.38
CA THR A 148 19.17 14.37 -42.66
C THR A 148 20.11 14.27 -43.86
N CYS A 149 21.33 14.81 -43.79
CA CYS A 149 22.29 14.79 -44.91
C CYS A 149 23.62 14.11 -44.58
N ASN A 150 23.79 13.61 -43.35
CA ASN A 150 24.94 12.86 -42.87
C ASN A 150 26.31 13.56 -43.04
N LYS A 151 26.30 14.89 -43.22
CA LYS A 151 27.50 15.74 -43.24
C LYS A 151 27.76 16.33 -41.86
N TYR A 152 29.02 16.55 -41.54
CA TYR A 152 29.46 17.18 -40.30
C TYR A 152 29.44 18.70 -40.46
N VAL A 153 28.88 19.41 -39.47
CA VAL A 153 28.96 20.88 -39.34
C VAL A 153 30.19 21.26 -38.54
#